data_AF-A0A0S7EPS2-F1
#
_entry.id   AF-A0A0S7EPS2-F1
#
_cell.length_a   1.000
_cell.length_b   1.000
_cell.length_c   1.000
_cell.angle_alpha   90.00
_cell.angle_beta   90.00
_cell.angle_gamma   90.00
#
_symmetry.space_group_name_H-M   'P 1'
#
loop_
_entity.id
_entity.type
_entity.pdbx_description
1 polymer ?
#
loop_
_entity_poly.entity_id
_entity_poly.type
_entity_poly.pdbx_seq_one_letter_code
_entity_poly.pdbx_strand_id
1 'polypeptide(L)'
;MRPDRGNVSAQLEKASRLHCGDMSAHILQHSARKTVNISSLQTSNSGGSTLTTQTGQGTATGLWCMHELYWGFLFQSSSNPKQSYFLGAERERLACILQFI
;
A
#
# COMPACT_ATOMS: atom_id res chain seq x y z
N MET A 1 -21.51 11.22 -0.88
CA MET A 1 -20.25 11.31 -0.08
C MET A 1 -19.14 11.83 -0.99
N ARG A 2 -18.33 12.78 -0.53
CA ARG A 2 -17.09 13.15 -1.24
C ARG A 2 -15.98 12.16 -0.83
N PRO A 3 -15.12 11.70 -1.76
CA PRO A 3 -14.04 10.79 -1.41
C PRO A 3 -13.07 11.48 -0.44
N ASP A 4 -12.70 10.77 0.63
CA ASP A 4 -11.74 11.28 1.60
C ASP A 4 -10.32 11.22 1.03
N ARG A 5 -9.62 12.35 1.03
CA ARG A 5 -8.28 12.52 0.45
C ARG A 5 -7.36 13.15 1.48
N GLY A 6 -6.09 12.76 1.44
CA GLY A 6 -5.07 13.24 2.37
C GLY A 6 -4.09 12.13 2.72
N ASN A 7 -3.03 12.50 3.44
CA ASN A 7 -2.13 11.52 4.03
C ASN A 7 -2.83 10.80 5.21
N VAL A 8 -2.25 9.68 5.66
CA VAL A 8 -2.82 8.84 6.73
C VAL A 8 -3.05 9.64 8.02
N SER A 9 -2.15 10.56 8.37
CA SER A 9 -2.28 11.40 9.56
C SER A 9 -3.46 12.36 9.47
N ALA A 10 -3.66 13.06 8.33
CA ALA A 10 -4.80 13.95 8.14
C ALA A 10 -6.14 13.19 8.14
N GLN A 11 -6.16 11.96 7.61
CA GLN A 11 -7.35 11.11 7.65
C GLN A 11 -7.70 10.69 9.08
N LEU A 12 -6.71 10.32 9.90
CA LEU A 12 -6.92 10.00 11.31
C LEU A 12 -7.34 11.22 12.13
N GLU A 13 -6.75 12.38 11.87
CA GLU A 13 -7.12 13.62 12.53
C GLU A 13 -8.54 14.06 12.16
N LYS A 14 -8.97 13.84 10.92
CA LYS A 14 -10.35 14.06 10.51
C LYS A 14 -11.30 13.08 11.19
N ALA A 15 -10.92 11.82 11.32
CA ALA A 15 -11.69 10.81 12.05
C ALA A 15 -11.84 11.16 13.54
N SER A 16 -10.81 11.73 14.17
CA SER A 16 -10.87 12.12 15.59
C SER A 16 -11.64 13.43 15.83
N ARG A 17 -11.63 14.36 14.86
CA ARG A 17 -12.38 15.63 14.93
C ARG A 17 -13.87 15.45 14.65
N LEU A 18 -14.25 14.44 13.87
CA LEU A 18 -15.64 14.10 13.60
C LEU A 18 -16.24 13.35 14.81
N HIS A 19 -16.50 14.08 15.90
CA HIS A 19 -17.38 13.60 16.94
C HIS A 19 -18.78 13.38 16.34
N CYS A 20 -19.22 12.12 16.31
CA CYS A 20 -20.58 11.66 16.05
C CYS A 20 -21.14 11.88 14.61
N GLY A 21 -21.00 10.86 13.74
CA GLY A 21 -22.03 10.58 12.71
C GLY A 21 -21.57 10.46 11.25
N ASP A 22 -20.54 11.18 10.81
CA ASP A 22 -20.23 11.29 9.37
C ASP A 22 -19.35 10.17 8.80
N MET A 23 -18.55 9.48 9.63
CA MET A 23 -17.77 8.30 9.21
C MET A 23 -17.72 7.24 10.31
N SER A 24 -18.25 6.04 10.02
CA SER A 24 -18.26 4.92 10.98
C SER A 24 -16.96 4.10 10.99
N ALA A 25 -16.19 4.12 9.90
CA ALA A 25 -14.92 3.39 9.78
C ALA A 25 -14.06 3.89 8.60
N HIS A 26 -12.73 3.76 8.72
CA HIS A 26 -11.78 3.95 7.62
C HIS A 26 -11.09 2.63 7.25
N ILE A 27 -11.02 2.36 5.94
CA ILE A 27 -10.21 1.26 5.40
C ILE A 27 -8.83 1.82 5.04
N LEU A 28 -7.85 1.57 5.91
CA LEU A 28 -6.45 1.94 5.69
C LEU A 28 -5.60 0.68 5.48
N GLN A 29 -4.61 0.77 4.58
CA GLN A 29 -3.64 -0.29 4.32
C GLN A 29 -2.86 -0.68 5.60
N HIS A 30 -2.81 -1.97 5.90
CA HIS A 30 -2.17 -2.50 7.11
C HIS A 30 -0.67 -2.17 7.18
N SER A 31 0.07 -2.22 6.06
CA SER A 31 1.51 -1.87 6.06
C SER A 31 1.75 -0.40 6.38
N ALA A 32 0.91 0.52 5.89
CA ALA A 32 1.02 1.94 6.21
C ALA A 32 0.80 2.21 7.72
N ARG A 33 -0.12 1.47 8.34
CA ARG A 33 -0.35 1.55 9.81
C ARG A 33 0.86 1.10 10.61
N LYS A 34 1.51 0.00 10.18
CA LYS A 34 2.74 -0.49 10.81
C LYS A 34 3.88 0.51 10.69
N THR A 35 4.07 1.11 9.52
CA THR A 35 5.14 2.09 9.28
C THR A 35 5.00 3.35 10.14
N VAL A 36 3.77 3.82 10.38
CA VAL A 36 3.50 5.02 11.20
C VAL A 36 3.23 4.65 12.68
N ASN A 37 3.44 3.39 13.06
CA ASN A 37 3.25 2.87 14.42
C ASN A 37 1.85 3.14 15.02
N ILE A 38 0.81 3.02 14.20
CA ILE A 38 -0.61 3.18 14.60
C ILE A 38 -1.38 1.85 14.55
N SER A 39 -0.66 0.73 14.63
CA SER A 39 -1.23 -0.62 14.61
C SER A 39 -2.25 -0.85 15.72
N SER A 40 -2.12 -0.13 16.84
CA SER A 40 -3.06 -0.18 17.97
C SER A 40 -4.45 0.38 17.65
N LEU A 41 -4.59 1.20 16.61
CA LEU A 41 -5.87 1.74 16.13
C LEU A 41 -6.61 0.76 15.19
N GLN A 42 -6.08 -0.46 15.03
CA GLN A 42 -6.69 -1.46 14.18
C GLN A 42 -7.81 -2.20 14.91
N THR A 43 -9.02 -2.14 14.35
CA THR A 43 -10.19 -2.85 14.87
C THR A 43 -10.40 -4.23 14.25
N SER A 44 -10.01 -4.42 12.99
CA SER A 44 -10.12 -5.72 12.28
C SER A 44 -9.16 -5.80 11.10
N ASN A 45 -8.89 -7.03 10.63
CA ASN A 45 -8.22 -7.32 9.36
C ASN A 45 -9.27 -7.82 8.38
N SER A 46 -9.41 -7.16 7.22
CA SER A 46 -10.18 -7.73 6.11
C SER A 46 -9.35 -8.86 5.49
N GLY A 47 -9.85 -10.09 5.54
CA GLY A 47 -9.22 -11.21 4.82
C GLY A 47 -9.20 -10.97 3.30
N GLY A 48 -8.26 -11.61 2.60
CA GLY A 48 -8.12 -11.48 1.14
C GLY A 48 -9.33 -11.94 0.32
N SER A 49 -10.27 -12.66 0.94
CA SER A 49 -11.56 -13.04 0.35
C SER A 49 -12.58 -11.91 0.30
N THR A 50 -12.43 -10.90 1.17
CA THR A 50 -13.43 -9.81 1.36
C THR A 50 -12.97 -8.51 0.70
N LEU A 51 -11.66 -8.27 0.64
CA LEU A 51 -11.07 -7.19 -0.14
C LEU A 51 -9.86 -7.73 -0.90
N THR A 52 -9.85 -7.54 -2.22
CA THR A 52 -8.66 -7.76 -3.04
C THR A 52 -7.66 -6.63 -2.79
N THR A 53 -6.40 -6.99 -2.60
CA THR A 53 -5.33 -6.01 -2.43
C THR A 53 -4.99 -5.34 -3.75
N GLN A 54 -4.54 -4.09 -3.68
CA GLN A 54 -4.00 -3.41 -4.85
C GLN A 54 -2.64 -4.01 -5.24
N THR A 55 -2.28 -3.95 -6.51
CA THR A 55 -0.96 -4.39 -7.01
C THR A 55 0.17 -3.72 -6.22
N GLY A 56 1.07 -4.52 -5.64
CA GLY A 56 2.18 -4.06 -4.82
C GLY A 56 1.82 -3.51 -3.44
N GLN A 57 0.61 -3.76 -2.96
CA GLN A 57 0.21 -3.36 -1.62
C GLN A 57 0.96 -4.18 -0.56
N GLY A 58 1.77 -3.51 0.27
CA GLY A 58 2.45 -4.12 1.42
C GLY A 58 3.84 -4.68 1.12
N THR A 59 4.32 -4.56 -0.12
CA THR A 59 5.72 -4.83 -0.44
C THR A 59 6.61 -3.70 0.06
N ALA A 60 7.85 -4.02 0.44
CA ALA A 60 8.85 -3.01 0.77
C ALA A 60 9.05 -2.07 -0.43
N THR A 61 9.30 -0.79 -0.14
CA THR A 61 9.35 0.33 -1.09
C THR A 61 10.12 -0.03 -2.35
N GLY A 62 9.52 0.17 -3.52
CA GLY A 62 10.24 0.03 -4.79
C GLY A 62 11.36 1.06 -4.88
N LEU A 63 12.60 0.61 -4.96
CA LEU A 63 13.74 1.48 -5.19
C LEU A 63 13.85 1.76 -6.68
N TRP A 64 13.68 3.02 -7.07
CA TRP A 64 13.90 3.47 -8.44
C TRP A 64 15.25 4.18 -8.50
N CYS A 65 16.17 3.64 -9.31
CA CYS A 65 17.49 4.21 -9.53
C CYS A 65 17.80 4.25 -11.03
N MET A 66 18.68 5.17 -11.44
CA MET A 66 19.23 5.17 -12.80
C MET A 66 20.01 3.87 -13.02
N HIS A 67 19.84 3.28 -14.19
CA HIS A 67 20.40 1.98 -14.56
C HIS A 67 21.89 2.07 -14.89
N GLU A 68 22.68 2.70 -14.02
CA GLU A 68 24.13 2.53 -14.08
C GLU A 68 24.49 1.25 -13.32
N LEU A 69 25.28 0.39 -13.97
CA LEU A 69 25.67 -0.94 -13.49
C LEU A 69 26.16 -0.96 -12.03
N TYR A 70 26.70 0.15 -11.55
CA TYR A 70 27.17 0.34 -10.18
C TYR A 70 26.06 0.25 -9.12
N TRP A 71 24.89 0.85 -9.37
CA TRP A 71 23.81 0.90 -8.39
C TRP A 71 23.08 -0.44 -8.24
N GLY A 72 23.04 -1.24 -9.31
CA GLY A 72 22.40 -2.56 -9.31
C GLY A 72 22.98 -3.50 -8.25
N PHE A 73 24.30 -3.50 -8.07
CA PHE A 73 24.97 -4.34 -7.08
C PHE A 73 24.64 -3.92 -5.64
N LEU A 74 24.58 -2.60 -5.37
CA LEU A 74 24.30 -2.08 -4.03
C LEU A 74 22.90 -2.46 -3.53
N PHE A 75 21.90 -2.43 -4.43
CA PHE A 75 20.51 -2.75 -4.08
C PHE A 75 20.15 -4.23 -4.20
N GLN A 76 21.04 -5.07 -4.75
CA GLN A 76 20.78 -6.50 -4.86
C GLN A 76 20.63 -7.16 -3.48
N SER A 77 21.38 -6.70 -2.48
CA SER A 77 21.35 -7.21 -1.11
C SER A 77 20.03 -6.94 -0.36
N SER A 78 19.30 -5.89 -0.74
CA SER A 78 18.00 -5.54 -0.14
C SER A 78 16.80 -6.13 -0.92
N SER A 79 17.07 -6.83 -2.03
CA SER A 79 16.04 -7.44 -2.87
C SER A 79 15.53 -8.76 -2.28
N ASN A 80 14.22 -8.92 -2.19
CA ASN A 80 13.59 -10.18 -1.83
C ASN A 80 13.10 -10.89 -3.11
N PRO A 81 13.75 -11.96 -3.59
CA PRO A 81 13.46 -12.56 -4.89
C PRO A 81 12.04 -13.12 -4.97
N LYS A 82 11.50 -13.64 -3.86
CA LYS A 82 10.11 -14.14 -3.83
C LYS A 82 9.12 -13.00 -4.03
N GLN A 83 9.31 -11.87 -3.32
CA GLN A 83 8.43 -10.71 -3.48
C GLN A 83 8.56 -10.09 -4.88
N SER A 84 9.76 -10.02 -5.44
CA SER A 84 10.00 -9.51 -6.79
C SER A 84 9.27 -10.33 -7.85
N TYR A 85 9.21 -11.66 -7.71
CA TYR A 85 8.47 -12.52 -8.63
C TYR A 85 6.95 -12.25 -8.57
N PHE A 86 6.37 -12.20 -7.36
CA PHE A 86 4.94 -11.91 -7.20
C PHE A 86 4.58 -10.51 -7.74
N LEU A 87 5.39 -9.50 -7.43
CA LEU A 87 5.22 -8.14 -7.95
C LEU A 87 5.31 -8.07 -9.48
N GLY A 88 6.23 -8.84 -10.07
CA GLY A 88 6.36 -8.93 -11.52
C GLY A 88 5.06 -9.41 -12.16
N ALA A 89 4.51 -10.52 -11.67
CA ALA A 89 3.24 -11.06 -12.17
C ALA A 89 2.06 -10.10 -11.97
N GLU A 90 1.95 -9.44 -10.81
CA GLU A 90 0.87 -8.47 -10.57
C GLU A 90 0.97 -7.25 -11.49
N ARG A 91 2.18 -6.76 -11.76
CA ARG A 91 2.42 -5.62 -12.66
C ARG A 91 2.19 -5.97 -14.11
N GLU A 92 2.62 -7.15 -14.55
CA GLU A 92 2.37 -7.64 -15.92
C GLU A 92 0.88 -7.79 -16.19
N ARG A 93 0.13 -8.40 -15.23
CA ARG A 93 -1.32 -8.49 -15.31
C ARG A 93 -1.99 -7.12 -15.42
N LEU A 94 -1.56 -6.16 -14.59
CA LEU A 94 -2.11 -4.80 -14.62
C LEU A 94 -1.78 -4.08 -15.94
N ALA A 95 -0.55 -4.21 -16.45
CA ALA A 95 -0.13 -3.62 -17.71
C ALA A 95 -0.96 -4.17 -18.89
N CYS A 96 -1.23 -5.48 -18.90
CA CYS A 96 -2.09 -6.11 -19.90
C CYS A 96 -3.52 -5.54 -19.88
N ILE A 97 -4.12 -5.40 -18.69
CA ILE A 97 -5.46 -4.79 -18.55
C ILE A 97 -5.45 -3.34 -19.06
N LEU A 98 -4.43 -2.56 -18.71
CA LEU A 98 -4.31 -1.16 -19.10
C LEU A 98 -4.05 -0.95 -20.59
N GLN A 99 -3.51 -1.93 -21.31
CA GLN A 99 -3.35 -1.87 -22.76
C GLN A 99 -4.67 -2.09 -23.52
N PHE A 100 -5.67 -2.68 -22.87
CA PHE A 100 -6.95 -2.98 -23.49
C PHE A 100 -7.99 -1.85 -23.32
N ILE A 101 -7.83 -1.02 -22.28
CA ILE A 101 -8.68 0.15 -21.99
C ILE A 101 -8.20 1.35 -22.81
#